data_AF-A0A5J6PR98-F1
#
_entry.id   AF-A0A5J6PR98-F1
#
_cell.length_a   1.000
_cell.length_b   1.000
_cell.length_c   1.000
_cell.angle_alpha   90.00
_cell.angle_beta   90.00
_cell.angle_gamma   90.00
#
_symmetry.space_group_name_H-M   'P 1'
#
loop_
_entity.id
_entity.type
_entity.pdbx_description
1 polymer ?
#
loop_
_entity_poly.entity_id
_entity_poly.type
_entity_poly.pdbx_seq_one_letter_code
_entity_poly.pdbx_strand_id
1 'polypeptide(L)'
;MVKYFEEHSNRVTRAMQAWPILQSAAMSRQTMTYKDLSIKMYGRDIAATLGSILEYIAVYCNQNELPPLTAIVVNKETGLPGVGIPVEEDLNKVREQVYQFDWYGIFPPTEQEFENTKEK
;
A
#
# COMPACT_ATOMS: atom_id res chain seq x y z
N MET A 1 15.91 -16.32 -15.44
CA MET A 1 16.23 -14.89 -15.70
C MET A 1 15.47 -14.06 -14.67
N VAL A 2 16.11 -13.04 -14.08
CA VAL A 2 15.46 -12.15 -13.10
C VAL A 2 14.53 -11.19 -13.84
N LYS A 3 13.37 -10.87 -13.24
CA LYS A 3 12.41 -9.88 -13.77
C LYS A 3 12.53 -8.58 -13.00
N TYR A 4 12.46 -7.44 -13.68
CA TYR A 4 12.52 -6.12 -13.05
C TYR A 4 11.18 -5.38 -13.17
N PHE A 5 10.81 -4.61 -12.13
CA PHE A 5 9.57 -3.81 -12.13
C PHE A 5 9.56 -2.71 -13.20
N GLU A 6 10.73 -2.23 -13.62
CA GLU A 6 10.86 -1.23 -14.69
C GLU A 6 10.45 -1.81 -16.04
N GLU A 7 10.81 -3.07 -16.31
CA GLU A 7 10.50 -3.80 -17.55
C GLU A 7 9.03 -4.26 -17.61
N HIS A 8 8.41 -4.47 -16.46
CA HIS A 8 7.03 -4.93 -16.32
C HIS A 8 6.13 -3.90 -15.62
N SER A 9 6.31 -2.62 -15.91
CA SER A 9 5.68 -1.54 -15.16
C SER A 9 4.19 -1.33 -15.53
N ASN A 10 3.28 -1.88 -14.73
CA ASN A 10 1.85 -1.60 -14.77
C ASN A 10 1.32 -1.40 -13.33
N ARG A 11 0.04 -1.08 -13.15
CA ARG A 11 -0.48 -0.76 -11.81
C ARG A 11 -0.47 -1.96 -10.85
N VAL A 12 -0.72 -3.16 -11.37
CA VAL A 12 -0.73 -4.43 -10.60
C VAL A 12 0.67 -4.77 -10.13
N THR A 13 1.65 -4.78 -11.03
CA THR A 13 3.05 -5.07 -10.68
C THR A 13 3.60 -4.01 -9.74
N ARG A 14 3.15 -2.76 -9.84
CA ARG A 14 3.53 -1.69 -8.90
C ARG A 14 2.82 -1.81 -7.55
N ALA A 15 1.60 -2.36 -7.49
CA ALA A 15 0.98 -2.72 -6.22
C ALA A 15 1.74 -3.85 -5.54
N MET A 16 2.14 -4.87 -6.30
CA MET A 16 3.04 -5.94 -5.84
C MET A 16 4.39 -5.39 -5.36
N GLN A 17 4.94 -4.36 -6.02
CA GLN A 17 6.17 -3.68 -5.55
C GLN A 17 5.94 -2.90 -4.25
N ALA A 18 4.80 -2.20 -4.13
CA ALA A 18 4.48 -1.38 -2.96
C ALA A 18 4.23 -2.23 -1.71
N TRP A 19 3.63 -3.42 -1.85
CA TRP A 19 3.32 -4.31 -0.74
C TRP A 19 4.49 -4.58 0.22
N PRO A 20 5.66 -5.11 -0.21
CA PRO A 20 6.78 -5.37 0.70
C PRO A 20 7.36 -4.08 1.32
N ILE A 21 7.29 -2.95 0.61
CA ILE A 21 7.71 -1.64 1.14
C ILE A 21 6.82 -1.24 2.31
N LEU A 22 5.49 -1.35 2.14
CA LEU A 22 4.51 -1.00 3.15
C LEU A 22 4.49 -2.00 4.31
N GLN A 23 4.62 -3.29 4.03
CA GLN A 23 4.80 -4.34 5.04
C GLN A 23 6.00 -4.03 5.95
N SER A 24 7.15 -3.70 5.37
CA SER A 24 8.33 -3.33 6.16
C SER A 24 8.10 -2.06 6.99
N ALA A 25 7.36 -1.08 6.46
CA ALA A 25 7.03 0.13 7.20
C ALA A 25 6.07 -0.14 8.36
N ALA A 26 5.05 -0.99 8.14
CA ALA A 26 4.09 -1.40 9.15
C ALA A 26 4.79 -2.13 10.31
N MET A 27 5.65 -3.10 10.00
CA MET A 27 6.39 -3.85 11.03
C MET A 27 7.41 -2.98 11.78
N SER A 28 7.82 -1.85 11.21
CA SER A 28 8.67 -0.85 11.86
C SER A 28 7.88 0.25 12.58
N ARG A 29 6.54 0.17 12.60
CA ARG A 29 5.64 1.21 13.13
C ARG A 29 5.86 2.59 12.52
N GLN A 30 6.13 2.64 11.22
CA GLN A 30 6.40 3.88 10.48
C GLN A 30 5.23 4.23 9.57
N THR A 31 4.96 5.53 9.44
CA THR A 31 4.19 6.06 8.31
C THR A 31 5.13 6.39 7.16
N MET A 32 4.59 6.41 5.93
CA MET A 32 5.33 6.75 4.72
C MET A 32 4.59 7.81 3.94
N THR A 33 5.29 8.82 3.43
CA THR A 33 4.61 9.79 2.58
C THR A 33 4.39 9.23 1.17
N TYR A 34 3.37 9.72 0.46
CA TYR A 34 3.19 9.41 -0.97
C TYR A 34 4.45 9.67 -1.79
N LYS A 35 5.18 10.75 -1.47
CA LYS A 35 6.45 11.09 -2.10
C LYS A 35 7.51 10.03 -1.84
N ASP A 36 7.73 9.65 -0.58
CA ASP A 36 8.74 8.67 -0.21
C ASP A 36 8.45 7.30 -0.84
N LEU A 37 7.18 6.90 -0.86
CA LEU A 37 6.74 5.67 -1.52
C LEU A 37 7.03 5.73 -3.03
N SER A 38 6.71 6.84 -3.69
CA SER A 38 6.96 7.01 -5.13
C SER A 38 8.46 6.97 -5.47
N ILE A 39 9.30 7.59 -4.63
CA ILE A 39 10.76 7.57 -4.81
C ILE A 39 11.30 6.15 -4.60
N LYS A 40 10.82 5.42 -3.60
CA LYS A 40 11.22 4.01 -3.39
C LYS A 40 10.82 3.11 -4.56
N MET A 41 9.66 3.34 -5.17
CA MET A 41 9.16 2.51 -6.26
C MET A 41 9.75 2.87 -7.63
N TYR A 42 9.93 4.16 -7.91
CA TYR A 42 10.24 4.69 -9.25
C TYR A 42 11.55 5.48 -9.33
N GLY A 43 12.24 5.72 -8.22
CA GLY A 43 13.42 6.58 -8.17
C GLY A 43 13.12 8.08 -8.35
N ARG A 44 11.84 8.48 -8.45
CA ARG A 44 11.41 9.87 -8.66
C ARG A 44 10.05 10.15 -8.02
N ASP A 45 9.80 11.43 -7.75
CA ASP A 45 8.54 11.91 -7.18
C ASP A 45 7.41 11.85 -8.22
N ILE A 46 6.52 10.86 -8.07
CA ILE A 46 5.30 10.71 -8.86
C ILE A 46 4.08 10.41 -7.96
N ALA A 47 4.07 10.99 -6.76
CA ALA A 47 3.04 10.77 -5.73
C ALA A 47 1.58 10.80 -6.27
N ALA A 48 1.29 11.69 -7.21
CA ALA A 48 -0.05 11.87 -7.78
C ALA A 48 -0.60 10.63 -8.51
N THR A 49 0.25 9.69 -8.97
CA THR A 49 -0.19 8.50 -9.71
C THR A 49 -0.42 7.28 -8.81
N LEU A 50 -0.04 7.37 -7.53
CA LEU A 50 -0.09 6.24 -6.60
C LEU A 50 -1.51 5.83 -6.18
N GLY A 51 -2.50 6.72 -6.29
CA GLY A 51 -3.88 6.42 -5.86
C GLY A 51 -4.41 5.13 -6.48
N SER A 52 -4.32 5.01 -7.81
CA SER A 52 -4.77 3.82 -8.54
C SER A 52 -3.95 2.55 -8.31
N ILE A 53 -2.77 2.67 -7.70
CA ILE A 53 -1.91 1.53 -7.34
C ILE A 53 -2.28 1.06 -5.93
N LEU A 54 -2.41 2.01 -5.01
CA LEU A 54 -2.81 1.75 -3.62
C LEU A 54 -4.24 1.23 -3.51
N GLU A 55 -5.11 1.57 -4.46
CA GLU A 55 -6.45 1.02 -4.56
C GLU A 55 -6.45 -0.52 -4.63
N TYR A 56 -5.55 -1.14 -5.39
CA TYR A 56 -5.42 -2.61 -5.43
C TYR A 56 -5.13 -3.20 -4.06
N ILE A 57 -4.22 -2.57 -3.31
CA ILE A 57 -3.86 -3.00 -1.94
C ILE A 57 -5.05 -2.79 -1.00
N ALA A 58 -5.73 -1.64 -1.08
CA ALA A 58 -6.87 -1.34 -0.24
C ALA A 58 -8.02 -2.33 -0.47
N VAL A 59 -8.36 -2.62 -1.73
CA VAL A 59 -9.40 -3.60 -2.07
C VAL A 59 -8.98 -5.01 -1.64
N TYR A 60 -7.73 -5.41 -1.88
CA TYR A 60 -7.23 -6.71 -1.41
C TYR A 60 -7.34 -6.86 0.10
N CYS A 61 -6.91 -5.85 0.87
CA CYS A 61 -7.05 -5.85 2.32
C CYS A 61 -8.51 -5.98 2.75
N ASN A 62 -9.41 -5.19 2.14
CA ASN A 62 -10.84 -5.22 2.45
C ASN A 62 -11.49 -6.58 2.12
N GLN A 63 -11.18 -7.19 0.98
CA GLN A 63 -11.72 -8.49 0.56
C GLN A 63 -11.27 -9.65 1.45
N ASN A 64 -10.11 -9.52 2.10
CA ASN A 64 -9.51 -10.54 2.96
C ASN A 64 -9.59 -10.19 4.46
N GLU A 65 -10.41 -9.21 4.83
CA GLU A 65 -10.60 -8.77 6.23
C GLU A 65 -9.27 -8.39 6.93
N LEU A 66 -8.30 -7.90 6.15
CA LEU A 66 -7.00 -7.44 6.66
C LEU A 66 -7.09 -5.97 7.10
N PRO A 67 -6.26 -5.54 8.06
CA PRO A 67 -6.12 -4.11 8.36
C PRO A 67 -5.74 -3.32 7.10
N PRO A 68 -6.22 -2.07 6.96
CA PRO A 68 -6.03 -1.29 5.75
C PRO A 68 -4.57 -0.82 5.65
N LEU A 69 -3.69 -1.63 5.03
CA LEU A 69 -2.26 -1.36 4.93
C LEU A 69 -1.94 0.04 4.37
N THR A 70 -2.80 0.56 3.51
CA THR A 70 -2.65 1.89 2.90
C THR A 70 -2.87 3.05 3.88
N ALA A 71 -3.41 2.82 5.08
CA ALA A 71 -3.63 3.85 6.11
C ALA A 71 -2.34 4.45 6.69
N ILE A 72 -1.19 3.78 6.49
CA ILE A 72 0.12 4.29 6.87
C ILE A 72 0.76 5.16 5.77
N VAL A 73 0.13 5.26 4.58
CA VAL A 73 0.56 6.14 3.51
C VAL A 73 -0.13 7.49 3.67
N VAL A 74 0.64 8.55 3.89
CA VAL A 74 0.12 9.85 4.33
C VAL A 74 0.56 11.00 3.45
N ASN A 75 -0.24 12.04 3.42
CA ASN A 75 0.20 13.35 2.94
C ASN A 75 1.20 13.93 3.95
N LYS A 76 2.29 14.53 3.44
CA LYS A 76 3.38 15.08 4.26
C LYS A 76 2.95 16.26 5.13
N GLU A 77 2.04 17.10 4.65
CA GLU A 77 1.61 18.32 5.31
C GLU A 77 0.48 18.06 6.30
N THR A 78 -0.51 17.26 5.90
CA THR A 78 -1.69 17.00 6.74
C THR A 78 -1.52 15.81 7.67
N GLY A 79 -0.59 14.90 7.38
CA GLY A 79 -0.43 13.63 8.10
C GLY A 79 -1.62 12.68 7.93
N LEU A 80 -2.56 12.99 7.01
CA LEU A 80 -3.73 12.17 6.72
C LEU A 80 -3.49 11.27 5.50
N PRO A 81 -4.12 10.08 5.45
CA PRO A 81 -4.15 9.28 4.24
C PRO A 81 -4.94 9.97 3.12
N GLY A 82 -4.76 9.46 1.91
CA GLY A 82 -5.48 9.91 0.72
C GLY A 82 -6.97 9.55 0.73
N VAL A 83 -7.68 10.09 -0.25
CA VAL A 83 -9.13 9.95 -0.41
C VAL A 83 -9.54 8.47 -0.48
N GLY A 84 -10.58 8.08 0.26
CA GLY A 84 -11.12 6.72 0.28
C GLY A 84 -10.74 5.88 1.52
N ILE A 85 -9.86 6.39 2.40
CA ILE A 85 -9.68 5.81 3.73
C ILE A 85 -10.61 6.55 4.70
N PRO A 86 -11.49 5.86 5.46
CA PRO A 86 -12.39 6.52 6.39
C PRO A 86 -11.59 7.36 7.40
N VAL A 87 -11.66 8.69 7.28
CA VAL A 87 -11.06 9.64 8.23
C VAL A 87 -12.02 9.89 9.41
N GLU A 88 -13.24 9.37 9.34
CA GLU A 88 -14.25 9.43 10.41
C GLU A 88 -13.96 8.43 11.54
N GLU A 89 -13.17 7.39 11.27
CA GLU A 89 -12.64 6.50 12.31
C GLU A 89 -11.40 7.13 12.95
N ASP A 90 -11.11 6.78 14.20
CA ASP A 90 -9.86 7.16 14.86
C ASP A 90 -8.68 6.62 14.05
N LEU A 91 -8.10 7.47 13.20
CA LEU A 91 -7.00 7.13 12.30
C LEU A 91 -5.79 6.55 13.07
N ASN A 92 -5.59 6.95 14.33
CA ASN A 92 -4.53 6.37 15.15
C ASN A 92 -4.86 4.93 15.53
N LYS A 93 -6.12 4.63 15.85
CA LYS A 93 -6.60 3.26 16.08
C LYS A 93 -6.43 2.40 14.82
N VAL A 94 -6.79 2.91 13.65
CA VAL A 94 -6.62 2.18 12.36
C VAL A 94 -5.15 1.90 12.08
N ARG A 95 -4.26 2.87 12.27
CA ARG A 95 -2.81 2.66 12.14
C ARG A 95 -2.28 1.64 13.12
N GLU A 96 -2.75 1.67 14.36
CA GLU A 96 -2.34 0.71 15.37
C GLU A 96 -2.77 -0.72 14.99
N GLN A 97 -3.94 -0.92 14.38
CA GLN A 97 -4.34 -2.23 13.84
C GLN A 97 -3.37 -2.70 12.75
N VAL A 98 -2.96 -1.81 11.84
CA VAL A 98 -1.94 -2.13 10.83
C VAL A 98 -0.61 -2.49 11.49
N TYR A 99 -0.19 -1.77 12.53
CA TYR A 99 1.07 -2.03 13.23
C TYR A 99 1.08 -3.29 14.10
N GLN A 100 -0.08 -3.73 14.59
CA GLN A 100 -0.20 -4.92 15.43
C GLN A 100 -0.32 -6.22 14.61
N PHE A 101 -0.80 -6.11 13.37
CA PHE A 101 -0.92 -7.27 12.50
C PHE A 101 0.46 -7.78 12.08
N ASP A 102 0.67 -9.09 12.22
CA ASP A 102 1.92 -9.74 11.81
C ASP A 102 1.94 -9.91 10.29
N TRP A 103 2.35 -8.83 9.61
CA TRP A 103 2.45 -8.86 8.15
C TRP A 103 3.47 -9.88 7.65
N TYR A 104 4.50 -10.22 8.43
CA TYR A 104 5.47 -11.24 8.04
C TYR A 104 4.91 -12.67 8.17
N GLY A 105 3.77 -12.84 8.83
CA GLY A 105 3.03 -14.10 8.92
C GLY A 105 2.21 -14.47 7.68
N ILE A 106 2.07 -13.56 6.70
CA ILE A 106 1.31 -13.80 5.46
C ILE A 106 2.18 -13.67 4.22
N PHE A 107 1.85 -14.45 3.18
CA PHE A 107 2.48 -14.29 1.88
C PHE A 107 2.04 -12.96 1.24
N PRO A 108 2.96 -12.25 0.54
CA PRO A 108 2.58 -11.14 -0.32
C PRO A 108 1.59 -11.61 -1.41
N PRO A 109 0.59 -10.79 -1.77
CA PRO A 109 -0.32 -11.12 -2.85
C PRO A 109 0.41 -11.22 -4.18
N THR A 110 -0.03 -12.16 -5.00
CA THR A 110 0.43 -12.36 -6.37
C THR A 110 -0.17 -11.33 -7.32
N GLU A 111 0.43 -11.19 -8.52
CA GLU A 111 -0.13 -10.35 -9.58
C GLU A 111 -1.59 -10.74 -9.91
N GLN A 112 -1.88 -12.05 -9.96
CA GLN A 112 -3.23 -12.56 -10.25
C GLN A 112 -4.23 -12.18 -9.15
N GLU A 113 -3.83 -12.28 -7.88
CA GLU A 113 -4.71 -11.91 -6.76
C GLU A 113 -5.03 -10.41 -6.78
N PHE A 114 -4.08 -9.56 -7.15
CA PHE A 114 -4.33 -8.14 -7.38
C PHE A 114 -5.19 -7.89 -8.63
N GLU A 115 -5.05 -8.66 -9.71
CA GLU A 115 -5.93 -8.52 -10.88
C GLU A 115 -7.39 -8.83 -10.53
N ASN A 116 -7.61 -9.87 -9.74
CA ASN A 116 -8.94 -10.32 -9.33
C ASN A 116 -9.69 -9.30 -8.44
N THR A 117 -9.00 -8.30 -7.88
CA THR A 117 -9.67 -7.24 -7.09
C THR A 117 -10.58 -6.35 -7.95
N LYS A 118 -10.48 -6.41 -9.29
CA LYS A 118 -11.31 -5.62 -10.22
C LYS A 118 -12.59 -6.32 -10.69
N GLU A 119 -12.75 -7.61 -10.41
CA GLU A 119 -13.81 -8.44 -10.99
C GLU A 119 -15.05 -8.59 -10.08
N LYS A 120 -15.12 -7.85 -8.97
CA LYS A 120 -16.24 -7.85 -8.01
C LYS A 120 -16.72 -6.43 -7.72
#